data_AF-A0A380TYY4-F1
#
_entry.id   AF-A0A380TYY4-F1
#
_cell.length_a   1.000
_cell.length_b   1.000
_cell.length_c   1.000
_cell.angle_alpha   90.00
_cell.angle_beta   90.00
_cell.angle_gamma   90.00
#
_symmetry.space_group_name_H-M   'P 1'
#
loop_
_entity.id
_entity.type
_entity.pdbx_description
1 polymer ?
#
loop_
_entity_poly.entity_id
_entity_poly.type
_entity_poly.pdbx_seq_one_letter_code
_entity_poly.pdbx_strand_id
1 'polypeptide(L)'
;MENRVISGAAGNESLLSTHKVLRNTYLLLSMTLAFSAVIAFAAMSMNAPTLPWWGLLIGFYGLLFLTNATANSGAGILSVFALTGFLGYTLGPILNRYIGTGLGDVVALALGSTALVFFACSAYVLTTKKDMSFLSGMMMALFVVLLVGIIANIFLAIPALSLAMSALFVVFSSGAILLGTSNIIHGGETNYIRATVDLYVSIYNLFLSLLQIFGVLGSDD
;
A
#
# COMPACT_ATOMS: atom_id res chain seq x y z
N MET A 1 35.28 -21.66 -26.46
CA MET A 1 34.26 -22.15 -25.50
C MET A 1 34.09 -21.21 -24.30
N GLU A 2 34.91 -20.17 -24.12
CA GLU A 2 34.79 -19.17 -23.04
C GLU A 2 33.54 -18.28 -23.09
N ASN A 3 32.94 -18.04 -24.26
CA ASN A 3 31.82 -17.10 -24.37
C ASN A 3 30.49 -17.62 -23.77
N ARG A 4 30.35 -18.93 -23.53
CA ARG A 4 29.17 -19.52 -22.86
C ARG A 4 29.24 -19.46 -21.33
N VAL A 5 30.44 -19.31 -20.76
CA VAL A 5 30.64 -19.31 -19.31
C VAL A 5 30.32 -17.93 -18.70
N ILE A 6 30.62 -16.85 -19.43
CA ILE A 6 30.38 -15.47 -18.98
C ILE A 6 28.87 -15.13 -18.97
N SER A 7 28.09 -15.61 -19.95
CA SER A 7 26.63 -15.40 -19.97
C SER A 7 25.88 -16.15 -18.88
N GLY A 8 26.40 -17.30 -18.41
CA GLY A 8 25.79 -18.06 -17.31
C GLY A 8 26.00 -17.40 -15.94
N ALA A 9 27.17 -16.80 -15.70
CA ALA A 9 27.49 -16.09 -14.47
C ALA A 9 26.66 -14.80 -14.31
N ALA A 10 26.58 -13.98 -15.36
CA ALA A 10 25.80 -12.72 -15.34
C ALA A 10 24.28 -12.97 -15.20
N GLY A 11 23.76 -14.03 -15.83
CA GLY A 11 22.37 -14.44 -15.67
C GLY A 11 22.03 -14.91 -14.24
N ASN A 12 22.92 -15.70 -13.63
CA ASN A 12 22.74 -16.15 -12.25
C ASN A 12 22.81 -14.99 -11.24
N GLU A 13 23.73 -14.04 -11.40
CA GLU A 13 23.82 -12.87 -10.50
C GLU A 13 22.57 -11.97 -10.56
N SER A 14 22.00 -11.77 -11.75
CA SER A 14 20.75 -11.00 -11.93
C SER A 14 19.52 -11.67 -11.32
N LEU A 15 19.43 -13.00 -11.42
CA LEU A 15 18.34 -13.75 -10.77
C LEU A 15 18.50 -13.75 -9.24
N LEU A 16 19.73 -13.91 -8.74
CA LEU A 16 20.01 -13.89 -7.30
C LEU A 16 19.71 -12.52 -6.66
N SER A 17 20.01 -11.42 -7.35
CA SER A 17 19.69 -10.07 -6.86
C SER A 17 18.17 -9.84 -6.80
N THR A 18 17.44 -10.28 -7.82
CA THR A 18 15.97 -10.19 -7.89
C THR A 18 15.29 -10.96 -6.77
N HIS A 19 15.69 -12.22 -6.53
CA HIS A 19 15.17 -13.02 -5.43
C HIS A 19 15.46 -12.39 -4.04
N LYS A 20 16.62 -11.73 -3.89
CA LYS A 20 16.98 -11.02 -2.66
C LYS A 20 16.09 -9.81 -2.42
N VAL A 21 15.86 -8.98 -3.44
CA VAL A 21 14.96 -7.81 -3.33
C VAL A 21 13.58 -8.28 -2.97
N LEU A 22 13.02 -9.26 -3.69
CA LEU A 22 11.70 -9.82 -3.39
C LEU A 22 11.58 -10.26 -1.94
N ARG A 23 12.48 -11.14 -1.47
CA ARG A 23 12.42 -11.65 -0.10
C ARG A 23 12.48 -10.52 0.92
N ASN A 24 13.41 -9.58 0.75
CA ASN A 24 13.59 -8.47 1.67
C ASN A 24 12.39 -7.52 1.66
N THR A 25 11.79 -7.27 0.49
CA THR A 25 10.58 -6.44 0.37
C THR A 25 9.43 -7.04 1.16
N TYR A 26 9.13 -8.33 0.97
CA TYR A 26 8.01 -8.99 1.65
C TYR A 26 8.26 -9.17 3.16
N LEU A 27 9.52 -9.40 3.57
CA LEU A 27 9.88 -9.43 4.99
C LEU A 27 9.72 -8.04 5.64
N LEU A 28 10.25 -7.00 5.02
CA LEU A 28 10.12 -5.64 5.56
C LEU A 28 8.66 -5.20 5.57
N LEU A 29 7.90 -5.52 4.52
CA LEU A 29 6.47 -5.24 4.42
C LEU A 29 5.65 -5.91 5.53
N SER A 30 5.90 -7.21 5.81
CA SER A 30 5.15 -7.89 6.87
C SER A 30 5.47 -7.33 8.25
N MET A 31 6.73 -6.99 8.52
CA MET A 31 7.14 -6.34 9.76
C MET A 31 6.52 -4.96 9.93
N THR A 32 6.45 -4.17 8.86
CA THR A 32 5.88 -2.81 8.91
C THR A 32 4.35 -2.83 9.01
N LEU A 33 3.67 -3.79 8.39
CA LEU A 33 2.24 -4.02 8.57
C LEU A 33 1.92 -4.44 10.02
N ALA A 34 2.70 -5.38 10.58
CA ALA A 34 2.53 -5.78 11.98
C ALA A 34 2.78 -4.61 12.94
N PHE A 35 3.84 -3.84 12.70
CA PHE A 35 4.12 -2.63 13.46
C PHE A 35 2.99 -1.60 13.36
N SER A 36 2.50 -1.32 12.16
CA SER A 36 1.39 -0.40 11.92
C SER A 36 0.11 -0.85 12.65
N ALA A 37 -0.19 -2.15 12.66
CA ALA A 37 -1.31 -2.71 13.42
C ALA A 37 -1.16 -2.49 14.93
N VAL A 38 0.04 -2.69 15.48
CA VAL A 38 0.33 -2.40 16.90
C VAL A 38 0.15 -0.91 17.21
N ILE A 39 0.64 -0.02 16.35
CA ILE A 39 0.48 1.42 16.54
C ILE A 39 -0.98 1.84 16.41
N ALA A 40 -1.74 1.28 15.46
CA ALA A 40 -3.17 1.52 15.31
C ALA A 40 -3.93 1.10 16.57
N PHE A 41 -3.64 -0.09 17.11
CA PHE A 41 -4.22 -0.56 18.36
C PHE A 41 -3.86 0.33 19.55
N ALA A 42 -2.59 0.75 19.66
CA ALA A 42 -2.17 1.69 20.70
C ALA A 42 -2.92 3.02 20.59
N ALA A 43 -3.01 3.60 19.37
CA ALA A 43 -3.74 4.83 19.11
C ALA A 43 -5.25 4.71 19.43
N MET A 44 -5.86 3.56 19.14
CA MET A 44 -7.24 3.27 19.54
C MET A 44 -7.41 3.26 21.06
N SER A 45 -6.54 2.53 21.77
CA SER A 45 -6.60 2.38 23.24
C SER A 45 -6.42 3.72 23.98
N MET A 46 -5.59 4.61 23.43
CA MET A 46 -5.32 5.93 23.99
C MET A 46 -6.37 6.98 23.59
N ASN A 47 -7.37 6.63 22.78
CA ASN A 47 -8.30 7.57 22.16
C ASN A 47 -7.55 8.76 21.52
N ALA A 48 -6.53 8.43 20.73
CA ALA A 48 -5.69 9.41 20.08
C ALA A 48 -6.53 10.43 19.27
N PRO A 49 -6.20 11.73 19.33
CA PRO A 49 -6.92 12.73 18.57
C PRO A 49 -6.67 12.54 17.07
N THR A 50 -7.70 12.84 16.26
CA THR A 50 -7.57 12.90 14.81
C THR A 50 -6.58 13.99 14.42
N LEU A 51 -5.66 13.67 13.50
CA LEU A 51 -4.79 14.68 12.92
C LEU A 51 -5.60 15.61 12.02
N PRO A 52 -5.30 16.92 12.02
CA PRO A 52 -5.85 17.82 11.03
C PRO A 52 -5.32 17.46 9.64
N TRP A 53 -6.11 17.79 8.61
CA TRP A 53 -5.81 17.45 7.21
C TRP A 53 -4.40 17.90 6.76
N TRP A 54 -3.95 19.09 7.16
CA TRP A 54 -2.62 19.59 6.85
C TRP A 54 -1.51 18.80 7.55
N GLY A 55 -1.73 18.35 8.79
CA GLY A 55 -0.77 17.55 9.54
C GLY A 55 -0.61 16.15 8.93
N LEU A 56 -1.71 15.58 8.45
CA LEU A 56 -1.68 14.32 7.69
C LEU A 56 -0.88 14.46 6.40
N LEU A 57 -1.13 15.51 5.61
CA LEU A 57 -0.40 15.75 4.36
C LEU A 57 1.09 15.98 4.59
N ILE A 58 1.45 16.89 5.52
CA ILE A 58 2.86 17.20 5.81
C ILE A 58 3.57 15.97 6.38
N GLY A 59 2.95 15.25 7.31
CA GLY A 59 3.52 14.04 7.90
C GLY A 59 3.72 12.93 6.86
N PHE A 60 2.69 12.65 6.07
CA PHE A 60 2.75 11.61 5.04
C PHE A 60 3.77 11.93 3.96
N TYR A 61 3.67 13.10 3.29
CA TYR A 61 4.59 13.46 2.21
C TYR A 61 6.01 13.75 2.73
N GLY A 62 6.14 14.32 3.92
CA GLY A 62 7.44 14.54 4.57
C GLY A 62 8.16 13.24 4.87
N LEU A 63 7.48 12.27 5.47
CA LEU A 63 8.05 10.94 5.75
C LEU A 63 8.26 10.13 4.47
N LEU A 64 7.40 10.28 3.46
CA LEU A 64 7.57 9.65 2.16
C LEU A 64 8.84 10.17 1.46
N PHE A 65 9.05 11.48 1.46
CA PHE A 65 10.27 12.09 0.92
C PHE A 65 11.50 11.67 1.71
N LEU A 66 11.44 11.69 3.05
CA LEU A 66 12.52 11.23 3.91
C LEU A 66 12.90 9.77 3.64
N THR A 67 11.90 8.89 3.49
CA THR A 67 12.12 7.48 3.20
C THR A 67 12.75 7.29 1.82
N ASN A 68 12.28 8.02 0.81
CA ASN A 68 12.88 7.99 -0.53
C ASN A 68 14.32 8.55 -0.55
N ALA A 69 14.61 9.58 0.24
CA ALA A 69 15.95 10.16 0.35
C ALA A 69 16.93 9.22 1.07
N THR A 70 16.46 8.51 2.10
CA THR A 70 17.25 7.59 2.92
C THR A 70 17.26 6.15 2.41
N ALA A 71 16.51 5.83 1.35
CA ALA A 71 16.32 4.47 0.83
C ALA A 71 17.61 3.75 0.43
N ASN A 72 18.68 4.48 0.10
CA ASN A 72 19.98 3.90 -0.26
C ASN A 72 20.91 3.72 0.95
N SER A 73 20.41 3.89 2.17
CA SER A 73 21.17 3.83 3.42
C SER A 73 20.46 2.96 4.47
N GLY A 74 21.19 2.51 5.49
CA GLY A 74 20.61 1.76 6.62
C GLY A 74 19.53 2.54 7.39
N ALA A 75 19.57 3.88 7.35
CA ALA A 75 18.55 4.74 7.93
C ALA A 75 17.17 4.59 7.24
N GLY A 76 17.14 4.13 5.98
CA GLY A 76 15.89 3.94 5.24
C GLY A 76 14.93 2.95 5.92
N ILE A 77 15.45 1.92 6.60
CA ILE A 77 14.60 0.97 7.35
C ILE A 77 13.84 1.72 8.45
N LEU A 78 14.52 2.54 9.24
CA LEU A 78 13.90 3.34 10.30
C LEU A 78 12.88 4.33 9.73
N SER A 79 13.17 4.94 8.59
CA SER A 79 12.24 5.85 7.91
C SER A 79 10.97 5.14 7.43
N VAL A 80 11.07 3.90 6.92
CA VAL A 80 9.89 3.09 6.58
C VAL A 80 9.06 2.79 7.83
N PHE A 81 9.68 2.41 8.94
CA PHE A 81 8.95 2.21 10.20
C PHE A 81 8.30 3.51 10.69
N ALA A 82 8.97 4.65 10.57
CA ALA A 82 8.38 5.95 10.92
C ALA A 82 7.17 6.28 10.03
N LEU A 83 7.27 6.08 8.71
CA LEU A 83 6.17 6.29 7.77
C LEU A 83 4.98 5.38 8.06
N THR A 84 5.25 4.08 8.22
CA THR A 84 4.20 3.07 8.44
C THR A 84 3.58 3.19 9.83
N GLY A 85 4.36 3.54 10.85
CA GLY A 85 3.86 3.89 12.18
C GLY A 85 3.01 5.15 12.19
N PHE A 86 3.41 6.19 11.46
CA PHE A 86 2.59 7.39 11.28
C PHE A 86 1.23 7.05 10.65
N LEU A 87 1.24 6.22 9.60
CA LEU A 87 0.01 5.76 8.97
C LEU A 87 -0.83 4.88 9.90
N GLY A 88 -0.21 3.99 10.66
CA GLY A 88 -0.88 3.21 11.71
C GLY A 88 -1.53 4.09 12.77
N TYR A 89 -0.85 5.15 13.20
CA TYR A 89 -1.42 6.14 14.13
C TYR A 89 -2.67 6.80 13.53
N THR A 90 -2.62 7.19 12.25
CA THR A 90 -3.78 7.80 11.58
C THR A 90 -4.96 6.83 11.42
N LEU A 91 -4.72 5.51 11.37
CA LEU A 91 -5.79 4.52 11.36
C LEU A 91 -6.53 4.45 12.69
N GLY A 92 -5.85 4.61 13.83
CA GLY A 92 -6.46 4.41 15.14
C GLY A 92 -7.79 5.18 15.34
N PRO A 93 -7.82 6.51 15.14
CA PRO A 93 -9.05 7.30 15.23
C PRO A 93 -10.09 6.96 14.16
N ILE A 94 -9.68 6.45 12.99
CA ILE A 94 -10.60 5.98 11.95
C ILE A 94 -11.29 4.70 12.45
N LEU A 95 -10.52 3.73 12.93
CA LEU A 95 -11.03 2.46 13.46
C LEU A 95 -11.94 2.66 14.68
N ASN A 96 -11.58 3.57 15.60
CA ASN A 96 -12.43 3.91 16.74
C ASN A 96 -13.81 4.44 16.32
N ARG A 97 -13.92 5.15 15.20
CA ARG A 97 -15.23 5.60 14.69
C ARG A 97 -16.10 4.41 14.26
N TYR A 98 -15.53 3.49 13.49
CA TYR A 98 -16.27 2.29 13.05
C TYR A 98 -16.66 1.38 14.22
N ILE A 99 -15.74 1.12 15.14
CA ILE A 99 -16.02 0.28 16.31
C ILE A 99 -17.01 0.96 17.26
N GLY A 100 -16.88 2.28 17.46
CA GLY A 100 -17.80 3.06 18.29
C GLY A 100 -19.23 3.13 17.76
N THR A 101 -19.42 2.94 16.44
CA THR A 101 -20.75 2.83 15.81
C THR A 101 -21.26 1.39 15.71
N GLY A 102 -20.59 0.42 16.32
CA GLY A 102 -20.98 -1.00 16.28
C GLY A 102 -20.52 -1.76 15.02
N LEU A 103 -19.75 -1.13 14.13
CA LEU A 103 -19.25 -1.70 12.88
C LEU A 103 -17.88 -2.38 13.06
N GLY A 104 -17.67 -3.06 14.20
CA GLY A 104 -16.41 -3.76 14.48
C GLY A 104 -16.12 -4.89 13.50
N ASP A 105 -17.15 -5.64 13.10
CA ASP A 105 -17.03 -6.75 12.15
C ASP A 105 -16.61 -6.27 10.76
N VAL A 106 -17.02 -5.06 10.38
CA VAL A 106 -16.64 -4.42 9.12
C VAL A 106 -15.12 -4.20 9.05
N VAL A 107 -14.48 -3.85 10.16
CA VAL A 107 -13.02 -3.67 10.23
C VAL A 107 -12.32 -5.01 9.96
N ALA A 108 -12.77 -6.09 10.59
CA ALA A 108 -12.21 -7.41 10.40
C ALA A 108 -12.40 -7.90 8.95
N LEU A 109 -13.59 -7.66 8.38
CA LEU A 109 -13.91 -7.99 6.99
C LEU A 109 -13.01 -7.21 6.01
N ALA A 110 -12.82 -5.90 6.23
CA ALA A 110 -11.96 -5.07 5.40
C ALA A 110 -10.49 -5.49 5.48
N LEU A 111 -9.99 -5.85 6.67
CA LEU A 111 -8.62 -6.38 6.82
C LEU A 111 -8.46 -7.73 6.10
N GLY A 112 -9.42 -8.64 6.28
CA GLY A 112 -9.41 -9.97 5.66
C GLY A 112 -9.47 -9.91 4.14
N SER A 113 -10.35 -9.06 3.59
CA SER A 113 -10.47 -8.86 2.14
C SER A 113 -9.22 -8.20 1.56
N THR A 114 -8.64 -7.22 2.25
CA THR A 114 -7.37 -6.58 1.84
C THR A 114 -6.26 -7.61 1.76
N ALA A 115 -6.12 -8.46 2.78
CA ALA A 115 -5.12 -9.53 2.79
C ALA A 115 -5.35 -10.50 1.63
N LEU A 116 -6.59 -10.93 1.41
CA LEU A 116 -6.94 -11.82 0.30
C LEU A 116 -6.57 -11.23 -1.05
N VAL A 117 -6.96 -9.97 -1.32
CA VAL A 117 -6.66 -9.29 -2.59
C VAL A 117 -5.16 -9.11 -2.78
N PHE A 118 -4.44 -8.66 -1.75
CA PHE A 118 -2.98 -8.53 -1.81
C PHE A 118 -2.32 -9.87 -2.13
N PHE A 119 -2.64 -10.92 -1.37
CA PHE A 119 -2.06 -12.25 -1.61
C PHE A 119 -2.44 -12.80 -2.98
N ALA A 120 -3.69 -12.63 -3.44
CA ALA A 120 -4.13 -13.07 -4.76
C ALA A 120 -3.38 -12.36 -5.88
N CYS A 121 -3.29 -11.02 -5.84
CA CYS A 121 -2.55 -10.23 -6.82
C CYS A 121 -1.06 -10.58 -6.83
N SER A 122 -0.42 -10.59 -5.66
CA SER A 122 0.99 -10.93 -5.53
C SER A 122 1.28 -12.36 -5.99
N ALA A 123 0.48 -13.35 -5.56
CA ALA A 123 0.64 -14.75 -5.97
C ALA A 123 0.45 -14.93 -7.47
N TYR A 124 -0.52 -14.24 -8.09
CA TYR A 124 -0.73 -14.28 -9.53
C TYR A 124 0.52 -13.84 -10.29
N VAL A 125 1.11 -12.70 -9.94
CA VAL A 125 2.32 -12.20 -10.62
C VAL A 125 3.54 -13.08 -10.31
N LEU A 126 3.69 -13.53 -9.06
CA LEU A 126 4.80 -14.40 -8.66
C LEU A 126 4.80 -15.76 -9.37
N THR A 127 3.62 -16.32 -9.60
CA THR A 127 3.45 -17.62 -10.27
C THR A 127 3.51 -17.50 -11.79
N THR A 128 2.84 -16.51 -12.37
CA THR A 128 2.80 -16.31 -13.83
C THR A 128 4.05 -15.65 -14.38
N LYS A 129 4.79 -14.90 -13.56
CA LYS A 129 5.93 -14.06 -13.94
C LYS A 129 5.63 -13.16 -15.14
N LYS A 130 4.38 -12.73 -15.26
CA LYS A 130 3.93 -11.90 -16.38
C LYS A 130 4.35 -10.45 -16.13
N ASP A 131 4.95 -9.83 -17.15
CA ASP A 131 5.26 -8.40 -17.12
C ASP A 131 3.96 -7.57 -17.18
N MET A 132 3.74 -6.76 -16.14
CA MET A 132 2.61 -5.87 -15.99
C MET A 132 2.90 -4.44 -16.46
N SER A 133 4.03 -4.17 -17.10
CA SER A 133 4.42 -2.84 -17.59
C SER A 133 3.33 -2.14 -18.42
N PHE A 134 2.47 -2.89 -19.13
CA PHE A 134 1.31 -2.35 -19.86
C PHE A 134 0.32 -1.58 -18.96
N LEU A 135 0.25 -1.92 -17.68
CA LEU A 135 -0.66 -1.32 -16.71
C LEU A 135 -0.21 0.09 -16.29
N SER A 136 1.05 0.45 -16.52
CA SER A 136 1.61 1.76 -16.13
C SER A 136 0.83 2.93 -16.75
N GLY A 137 0.51 2.86 -18.04
CA GLY A 137 -0.29 3.88 -18.73
C GLY A 137 -1.73 3.95 -18.19
N MET A 138 -2.32 2.80 -17.87
CA MET A 138 -3.66 2.74 -17.25
C MET A 138 -3.65 3.34 -15.84
N MET A 139 -2.61 3.07 -15.03
CA MET A 139 -2.46 3.68 -13.71
C MET A 139 -2.34 5.19 -13.78
N MET A 140 -1.61 5.73 -14.77
CA MET A 140 -1.53 7.18 -14.97
C MET A 140 -2.91 7.78 -15.27
N ALA A 141 -3.70 7.15 -16.14
CA ALA A 141 -5.06 7.58 -16.42
C ALA A 141 -5.96 7.51 -15.17
N LEU A 142 -5.92 6.40 -14.43
CA LEU A 142 -6.69 6.25 -13.19
C LEU A 142 -6.26 7.25 -12.11
N PHE A 143 -4.98 7.56 -12.00
CA PHE A 143 -4.48 8.58 -11.08
C PHE A 143 -5.09 9.96 -11.39
N VAL A 144 -5.14 10.35 -12.66
CA VAL A 144 -5.79 11.61 -13.08
C VAL A 144 -7.28 11.59 -12.75
N VAL A 145 -7.97 10.49 -13.05
CA VAL A 145 -9.39 10.32 -12.70
C VAL A 145 -9.62 10.43 -11.20
N LEU A 146 -8.79 9.79 -10.38
CA LEU A 146 -8.87 9.85 -8.92
C LEU A 146 -8.61 11.26 -8.40
N LEU A 147 -7.63 11.97 -8.96
CA LEU A 147 -7.32 13.35 -8.57
C LEU A 147 -8.51 14.28 -8.86
N VAL A 148 -9.07 14.21 -10.07
CA VAL A 148 -10.27 14.98 -10.43
C VAL A 148 -11.46 14.60 -9.55
N GLY A 149 -11.63 13.30 -9.29
CA GLY A 149 -12.69 12.78 -8.43
C GLY A 149 -12.59 13.26 -6.98
N ILE A 150 -11.38 13.35 -6.42
CA ILE A 150 -11.15 13.93 -5.09
C ILE A 150 -11.57 15.40 -5.08
N ILE A 151 -11.12 16.18 -6.06
CA ILE A 151 -11.48 17.61 -6.15
C ILE A 151 -13.00 17.76 -6.26
N ALA A 152 -13.64 17.00 -7.14
CA ALA A 152 -15.10 17.01 -7.29
C ALA A 152 -15.80 16.62 -5.98
N ASN A 153 -15.30 15.61 -5.26
CA ASN A 153 -15.88 15.16 -4.00
C ASN A 153 -15.79 16.21 -2.88
N ILE A 154 -14.76 17.07 -2.88
CA ILE A 154 -14.65 18.19 -1.93
C ILE A 154 -15.78 19.21 -2.12
N PHE A 155 -16.16 19.51 -3.37
CA PHE A 155 -17.22 20.50 -3.66
C PHE A 155 -18.64 19.90 -3.64
N LEU A 156 -18.80 18.66 -4.12
CA LEU A 156 -20.10 18.04 -4.27
C LEU A 156 -20.57 17.33 -2.99
N ALA A 157 -19.63 16.75 -2.22
CA ALA A 157 -19.91 16.04 -0.97
C ALA A 157 -21.03 14.99 -1.06
N ILE A 158 -21.20 14.34 -2.22
CA ILE A 158 -22.25 13.35 -2.46
C ILE A 158 -21.80 11.98 -1.95
N PRO A 159 -22.55 11.31 -1.06
CA PRO A 159 -22.19 9.97 -0.54
C PRO A 159 -21.92 8.94 -1.63
N ALA A 160 -22.76 8.91 -2.67
CA ALA A 160 -22.59 8.00 -3.82
C ALA A 160 -21.28 8.23 -4.58
N LEU A 161 -20.81 9.48 -4.70
CA LEU A 161 -19.52 9.80 -5.32
C LEU A 161 -18.37 9.26 -4.46
N SER A 162 -18.45 9.41 -3.14
CA SER A 162 -17.44 8.88 -2.23
C SER A 162 -17.33 7.35 -2.27
N LEU A 163 -18.46 6.65 -2.40
CA LEU A 163 -18.49 5.20 -2.59
C LEU A 163 -17.88 4.79 -3.94
N ALA A 164 -18.24 5.48 -5.03
CA ALA A 164 -17.65 5.24 -6.35
C ALA A 164 -16.13 5.48 -6.35
N MET A 165 -15.67 6.52 -5.66
CA MET A 165 -14.25 6.80 -5.47
C MET A 165 -13.54 5.68 -4.70
N SER A 166 -14.17 5.17 -3.65
CA SER A 166 -13.62 4.02 -2.90
C SER A 166 -13.46 2.80 -3.81
N ALA A 167 -14.45 2.49 -4.65
CA ALA A 167 -14.34 1.39 -5.62
C ALA A 167 -13.19 1.61 -6.63
N LEU A 168 -13.01 2.85 -7.13
CA LEU A 168 -11.89 3.18 -8.00
C LEU A 168 -10.54 3.04 -7.28
N PHE A 169 -10.45 3.44 -6.02
CA PHE A 169 -9.24 3.24 -5.21
C PHE A 169 -8.93 1.76 -4.95
N VAL A 170 -9.94 0.89 -4.80
CA VAL A 170 -9.73 -0.57 -4.72
C VAL A 170 -9.09 -1.09 -6.01
N VAL A 171 -9.60 -0.69 -7.18
CA VAL A 171 -9.05 -1.09 -8.47
C VAL A 171 -7.63 -0.54 -8.66
N PHE A 172 -7.42 0.74 -8.36
CA PHE A 172 -6.11 1.39 -8.46
C PHE A 172 -5.08 0.71 -7.56
N SER A 173 -5.43 0.46 -6.29
CA SER A 173 -4.52 -0.15 -5.33
C SER A 173 -4.19 -1.60 -5.69
N SER A 174 -5.18 -2.36 -6.18
CA SER A 174 -4.96 -3.73 -6.69
C SER A 174 -4.03 -3.72 -7.91
N GLY A 175 -4.23 -2.78 -8.84
CA GLY A 175 -3.34 -2.58 -9.99
C GLY A 175 -1.93 -2.19 -9.59
N ALA A 176 -1.78 -1.32 -8.59
CA ALA A 176 -0.49 -0.92 -8.04
C ALA A 176 0.25 -2.10 -7.38
N ILE A 177 -0.45 -3.00 -6.69
CA ILE A 177 0.14 -4.25 -6.14
C ILE A 177 0.65 -5.16 -7.26
N LEU A 178 -0.14 -5.34 -8.33
CA LEU A 178 0.26 -6.14 -9.51
C LEU A 178 1.51 -5.56 -10.17
N LEU A 179 1.52 -4.24 -10.42
CA LEU A 179 2.66 -3.53 -10.99
C LEU A 179 3.89 -3.56 -10.11
N GLY A 180 3.74 -3.23 -8.82
CA GLY A 180 4.85 -3.23 -7.86
C GLY A 180 5.47 -4.61 -7.75
N THR A 181 4.65 -5.66 -7.64
CA THR A 181 5.14 -7.05 -7.61
C THR A 181 5.86 -7.41 -8.92
N SER A 182 5.31 -7.02 -10.07
CA SER A 182 5.92 -7.26 -11.38
C SER A 182 7.27 -6.55 -11.51
N ASN A 183 7.36 -5.29 -11.10
CA ASN A 183 8.59 -4.49 -11.19
C ASN A 183 9.71 -5.09 -10.33
N ILE A 184 9.39 -5.67 -9.17
CA ILE A 184 10.38 -6.36 -8.35
C ILE A 184 10.91 -7.61 -9.06
N ILE A 185 10.03 -8.41 -9.68
CA ILE A 185 10.40 -9.69 -10.31
C ILE A 185 11.16 -9.49 -11.64
N HIS A 186 10.89 -8.40 -12.36
CA HIS A 186 11.55 -8.10 -13.63
C HIS A 186 12.76 -7.17 -13.48
N GLY A 187 13.18 -6.87 -12.25
CA GLY A 187 14.34 -6.02 -11.97
C GLY A 187 14.13 -4.53 -12.26
N GLY A 188 12.89 -4.08 -12.45
CA GLY A 188 12.53 -2.67 -12.56
C GLY A 188 12.71 -1.92 -11.24
N GLU A 189 12.47 -2.58 -10.10
CA GLU A 189 12.76 -2.07 -8.77
C GLU A 189 13.87 -2.87 -8.10
N THR A 190 15.00 -2.22 -7.83
CA THR A 190 16.18 -2.83 -7.22
C THR A 190 16.31 -2.52 -5.73
N ASN A 191 15.50 -1.58 -5.22
CA ASN A 191 15.53 -1.15 -3.83
C ASN A 191 14.32 -1.69 -3.06
N TYR A 192 14.57 -2.64 -2.17
CA TYR A 192 13.50 -3.27 -1.38
C TYR A 192 12.77 -2.29 -0.45
N ILE A 193 13.41 -1.20 -0.02
CA ILE A 193 12.77 -0.17 0.83
C ILE A 193 11.71 0.58 0.03
N ARG A 194 12.03 1.03 -1.19
CA ARG A 194 11.06 1.71 -2.07
C ARG A 194 9.91 0.78 -2.43
N ALA A 195 10.24 -0.44 -2.84
CA ALA A 195 9.26 -1.47 -3.13
C ALA A 195 8.34 -1.77 -1.94
N THR A 196 8.87 -1.79 -0.71
CA THR A 196 8.05 -1.97 0.50
C THR A 196 7.11 -0.79 0.72
N VAL A 197 7.58 0.45 0.55
CA VAL A 197 6.74 1.65 0.70
C VAL A 197 5.60 1.64 -0.31
N ASP A 198 5.89 1.35 -1.58
CA ASP A 198 4.88 1.35 -2.64
C ASP A 198 3.80 0.29 -2.40
N LEU A 199 4.21 -0.94 -2.03
CA LEU A 199 3.28 -2.02 -1.68
C LEU A 199 2.50 -1.67 -0.41
N TYR A 200 3.15 -1.11 0.62
CA TYR A 200 2.47 -0.70 1.86
C TYR A 200 1.40 0.36 1.60
N VAL A 201 1.73 1.42 0.85
CA VAL A 201 0.78 2.50 0.52
C VAL A 201 -0.40 1.95 -0.27
N SER A 202 -0.15 1.01 -1.20
CA SER A 202 -1.20 0.34 -1.94
C SER A 202 -2.12 -0.49 -1.03
N ILE A 203 -1.55 -1.26 -0.10
CA ILE A 203 -2.32 -2.04 0.90
C ILE A 203 -3.12 -1.12 1.82
N TYR A 204 -2.53 -0.01 2.27
CA TYR A 204 -3.18 0.98 3.13
C TYR A 204 -4.39 1.61 2.44
N ASN A 205 -4.23 2.03 1.18
CA ASN A 205 -5.33 2.60 0.39
C ASN A 205 -6.41 1.57 0.10
N LEU A 206 -6.02 0.33 -0.21
CA LEU A 206 -6.95 -0.78 -0.42
C LEU A 206 -7.79 -1.03 0.86
N PHE A 207 -7.13 -1.08 2.02
CA PHE A 207 -7.79 -1.25 3.31
C PHE A 207 -8.80 -0.14 3.60
N LEU A 208 -8.38 1.13 3.52
CA LEU A 208 -9.29 2.26 3.76
C LEU A 208 -10.48 2.26 2.80
N SER A 209 -10.25 1.92 1.53
CA SER A 209 -11.31 1.92 0.52
C SER A 209 -12.31 0.80 0.74
N LEU A 210 -11.84 -0.41 1.10
CA LEU A 210 -12.72 -1.52 1.46
C LEU A 210 -13.46 -1.26 2.77
N LEU A 211 -12.78 -0.67 3.77
CA LEU A 211 -13.39 -0.24 5.02
C LEU A 211 -14.50 0.77 4.79
N GLN A 212 -14.30 1.72 3.88
CA GLN A 212 -15.32 2.70 3.51
C GLN A 212 -16.51 2.04 2.80
N ILE A 213 -16.25 1.17 1.81
CA ILE A 213 -17.31 0.45 1.07
C ILE A 213 -18.15 -0.39 2.02
N PHE A 214 -17.51 -1.26 2.80
CA PHE A 214 -18.21 -2.13 3.74
C PHE A 214 -18.84 -1.35 4.90
N GLY A 215 -18.26 -0.21 5.26
CA GLY A 215 -18.80 0.73 6.22
C GLY A 215 -20.18 1.24 5.84
N VAL A 216 -20.32 1.70 4.59
CA VAL A 216 -21.60 2.19 4.06
C VAL A 216 -22.60 1.05 3.94
N LEU A 217 -22.16 -0.11 3.43
CA LEU A 217 -23.03 -1.28 3.27
C LEU A 217 -23.52 -1.83 4.62
N GLY A 218 -22.68 -1.82 5.65
CA GLY A 218 -23.03 -2.28 7.00
C GLY A 218 -23.80 -1.25 7.83
N SER A 219 -23.93 -0.01 7.38
CA SER A 219 -24.74 1.03 8.05
C SER A 219 -26.17 1.15 7.54
N ASP A 220 -26.47 0.54 6.38
CA ASP A 220 -27.79 0.56 5.74
C ASP A 220 -28.70 -0.61 6.18
N ASP A 221 -28.19 -1.52 7.04
CA ASP A 221 -28.94 -2.58 7.75
C ASP A 221 -29.31 -2.12 9.18
#